data_AF-A0A5E6N354-F1
#
_entry.id   AF-A0A5E6N354-F1
#
_cell.length_a   1.000
_cell.length_b   1.000
_cell.length_c   1.000
_cell.angle_alpha   90.00
_cell.angle_beta   90.00
_cell.angle_gamma   90.00
#
_symmetry.space_group_name_H-M   'P 1'
#
loop_
_entity.id
_entity.type
_entity.pdbx_description
1 polymer ?
#
loop_
_entity_poly.entity_id
_entity_poly.type
_entity_poly.pdbx_seq_one_letter_code
_entity_poly.pdbx_strand_id
1 'polypeptide(L)'
;MLKRLKTATLIRHFRPVKKRAKAKKALTRLRTIANKLIRELQRKLPQYLLFEIYQKHFLFYQRVLAQKPKDKNKIYSLHEPDVYVIAKGKDHKQYEYGNKVSIVSTKDTNIIVSVASHDKNIHDSKTLTIAISHANSNRNKPIKQAVCDRGYVGAKVVLGANIILPKKALKRDNRYQRDKKRKLCKRRAAIEPIIRHLKSDFRLSRNLLKGQVGDEINVLMAACAWNLKKWLVIATIFLFWQKLVYFFVKYLRFFAGTG
;
A
#
# COMPACT_ATOMS: atom_id res chain seq x y z
N MET A 1 -31.18 15.62 -18.70
CA MET A 1 -30.76 14.34 -18.09
C MET A 1 -29.43 14.44 -17.31
N LEU A 2 -28.39 15.04 -17.90
CA LEU A 2 -27.04 15.17 -17.31
C LEU A 2 -26.99 15.90 -15.94
N LYS A 3 -27.70 17.01 -15.76
CA LYS A 3 -27.75 17.73 -14.47
C LYS A 3 -28.25 16.82 -13.34
N ARG A 4 -29.36 16.09 -13.56
CA ARG A 4 -29.96 15.15 -12.58
C ARG A 4 -29.04 13.97 -12.26
N LEU A 5 -28.29 13.48 -13.25
CA LEU A 5 -27.26 12.46 -13.04
C LEU A 5 -26.15 12.98 -12.12
N LYS A 6 -25.55 14.13 -12.43
CA LYS A 6 -24.53 14.77 -11.59
C LYS A 6 -24.99 14.93 -10.14
N THR A 7 -26.22 15.38 -9.92
CA THR A 7 -26.79 15.53 -8.57
C THR A 7 -26.90 14.19 -7.83
N ALA A 8 -27.39 13.14 -8.49
CA ALA A 8 -27.49 11.81 -7.90
C ALA A 8 -26.10 11.21 -7.55
N THR A 9 -25.09 11.46 -8.39
CA THR A 9 -23.71 11.02 -8.16
C THR A 9 -23.08 11.69 -6.94
N LEU A 10 -23.42 12.95 -6.66
CA LEU A 10 -22.96 13.66 -5.47
C LEU A 10 -23.68 13.17 -4.21
N ILE A 11 -25.01 13.06 -4.25
CA ILE A 11 -25.85 12.71 -3.10
C ILE A 11 -25.59 11.28 -2.59
N ARG A 12 -25.20 10.35 -3.47
CA ARG A 12 -24.92 8.95 -3.07
C ARG A 12 -23.83 8.80 -2.01
N HIS A 13 -22.93 9.79 -1.90
CA HIS A 13 -21.82 9.78 -0.94
C HIS A 13 -22.19 10.39 0.43
N PHE A 14 -23.44 10.84 0.62
CA PHE A 14 -23.88 11.39 1.90
C PHE A 14 -23.85 10.33 3.00
N ARG A 15 -23.00 10.57 4.00
CA ARG A 15 -22.83 9.75 5.20
C ARG A 15 -23.77 10.08 6.37
N PRO A 16 -24.21 11.34 6.60
CA PRO A 16 -25.03 11.69 7.77
C PRO A 16 -26.32 10.86 7.84
N VAL A 17 -26.68 10.41 9.05
CA VAL A 17 -27.83 9.52 9.28
C VAL A 17 -29.11 10.12 8.69
N LYS A 18 -29.37 11.41 8.94
CA LYS A 18 -30.53 12.16 8.41
C LYS A 18 -30.58 12.20 6.86
N LYS A 19 -29.46 12.01 6.18
CA LYS A 19 -29.35 12.04 4.70
C LYS A 19 -29.24 10.65 4.06
N ARG A 20 -29.18 9.55 4.85
CA ARG A 20 -29.04 8.17 4.34
C ARG A 20 -30.18 7.75 3.43
N ALA A 21 -31.43 8.13 3.74
CA ALA A 21 -32.57 7.82 2.90
C ALA A 21 -32.45 8.45 1.49
N LYS A 22 -32.00 9.71 1.42
CA LYS A 22 -31.74 10.42 0.16
C LYS A 22 -30.61 9.74 -0.63
N ALA A 23 -29.52 9.34 0.04
CA ALA A 23 -28.43 8.60 -0.59
C ALA A 23 -28.88 7.25 -1.17
N LYS A 24 -29.69 6.48 -0.42
CA LYS A 24 -30.27 5.21 -0.90
C LYS A 24 -31.14 5.43 -2.14
N LYS A 25 -32.06 6.41 -2.13
CA LYS A 25 -32.90 6.74 -3.30
C LYS A 25 -32.06 7.12 -4.52
N ALA A 26 -31.02 7.93 -4.33
CA ALA A 26 -30.09 8.30 -5.41
C ALA A 26 -29.37 7.08 -6.00
N LEU A 27 -28.91 6.16 -5.15
CA LEU A 27 -28.26 4.92 -5.59
C LEU A 27 -29.20 4.00 -6.37
N THR A 28 -30.45 3.83 -5.90
CA THR A 28 -31.48 3.07 -6.63
C THR A 28 -31.73 3.68 -8.01
N ARG A 29 -31.87 5.01 -8.09
CA ARG A 29 -32.07 5.72 -9.36
C ARG A 29 -30.90 5.52 -10.33
N LEU A 30 -29.66 5.61 -9.84
CA LEU A 30 -28.46 5.35 -10.65
C LEU A 30 -28.46 3.92 -11.20
N ARG A 31 -28.83 2.94 -10.37
CA ARG A 31 -28.98 1.53 -10.82
C ARG A 31 -30.04 1.39 -11.91
N THR A 32 -31.21 2.04 -11.76
CA THR A 32 -32.26 2.00 -12.79
C THR A 32 -31.78 2.58 -14.12
N ILE A 33 -31.10 3.73 -14.08
CA ILE A 33 -30.57 4.36 -15.30
C ILE A 33 -29.53 3.46 -15.96
N ALA A 34 -28.59 2.91 -15.19
CA ALA A 34 -27.56 2.01 -15.72
C ALA A 34 -28.16 0.76 -16.38
N ASN A 35 -29.16 0.13 -15.74
CA ASN A 35 -29.86 -1.01 -16.33
C ASN A 35 -30.58 -0.64 -17.64
N LYS A 36 -31.22 0.54 -17.69
CA LYS A 36 -31.89 1.01 -18.90
C LYS A 36 -30.89 1.22 -20.04
N LEU A 37 -29.75 1.85 -19.76
CA LEU A 37 -28.68 2.07 -20.74
C LEU A 37 -28.12 0.76 -21.28
N ILE A 38 -27.83 -0.23 -20.42
CA ILE A 38 -27.35 -1.54 -20.88
C ILE A 38 -28.38 -2.21 -21.79
N ARG A 39 -29.66 -2.24 -21.41
CA ARG A 39 -30.73 -2.84 -22.24
C ARG A 39 -30.95 -2.09 -23.55
N GLU A 40 -30.73 -0.77 -23.57
CA GLU A 40 -30.84 0.02 -24.78
C GLU A 40 -29.68 -0.27 -25.74
N LEU A 41 -28.45 -0.30 -25.24
CA LEU A 41 -27.28 -0.68 -26.02
C LEU A 41 -27.43 -2.10 -26.58
N GLN A 42 -27.91 -3.04 -25.78
CA GLN A 42 -28.13 -4.41 -26.23
C GLN A 42 -29.16 -4.56 -27.35
N ARG A 43 -30.14 -3.64 -27.42
CA ARG A 43 -31.18 -3.65 -28.48
C ARG A 43 -30.73 -2.92 -29.74
N LYS A 44 -29.89 -1.88 -29.61
CA LYS A 44 -29.51 -1.01 -30.73
C LYS A 44 -28.21 -1.43 -31.42
N LEU A 45 -27.31 -2.14 -30.73
CA LEU A 45 -26.06 -2.60 -31.31
C LEU A 45 -26.28 -3.84 -32.19
N PRO A 46 -25.61 -3.93 -33.35
CA PRO A 46 -25.52 -5.16 -34.14
C PRO A 46 -25.04 -6.36 -33.32
N GLN A 47 -25.57 -7.55 -33.62
CA GLN A 47 -25.24 -8.78 -32.88
C GLN A 47 -23.73 -9.09 -32.90
N TYR A 48 -23.05 -8.88 -34.02
CA TYR A 48 -21.60 -9.12 -34.12
C TYR A 48 -20.81 -8.29 -33.10
N LEU A 49 -21.09 -6.99 -32.96
CA LEU A 49 -20.43 -6.12 -31.97
C LEU A 49 -20.69 -6.59 -30.55
N LEU A 50 -21.91 -7.04 -30.28
CA LEU A 50 -22.35 -7.40 -28.95
C LEU A 50 -21.72 -8.72 -28.48
N PHE A 51 -21.68 -9.73 -29.35
CA PHE A 51 -21.22 -11.07 -29.00
C PHE A 51 -19.73 -11.30 -29.25
N GLU A 52 -19.13 -10.67 -30.26
CA GLU A 52 -17.72 -10.90 -30.58
C GLU A 52 -16.79 -9.88 -29.93
N ILE A 53 -17.17 -8.59 -29.93
CA ILE A 53 -16.29 -7.51 -29.48
C ILE A 53 -16.55 -7.14 -28.00
N TYR A 54 -17.79 -6.82 -27.66
CA TYR A 54 -18.12 -6.21 -26.37
C TYR A 54 -18.70 -7.17 -25.33
N GLN A 55 -18.80 -8.46 -25.63
CA GLN A 55 -19.43 -9.45 -24.76
C GLN A 55 -18.85 -9.43 -23.34
N LYS A 56 -17.51 -9.39 -23.23
CA LYS A 56 -16.80 -9.33 -21.95
C LYS A 56 -17.18 -8.08 -21.14
N HIS A 57 -17.31 -6.92 -21.80
CA HIS A 57 -17.71 -5.67 -21.15
C HIS A 57 -19.16 -5.72 -20.67
N PHE A 58 -20.09 -6.24 -21.48
CA PHE A 58 -21.49 -6.39 -21.07
C PHE A 58 -21.65 -7.32 -19.88
N LEU A 59 -21.00 -8.49 -19.92
CA LEU A 59 -21.00 -9.44 -18.80
C LEU A 59 -20.44 -8.80 -17.53
N PHE A 60 -19.35 -8.04 -17.66
CA PHE A 60 -18.75 -7.31 -16.55
C PHE A 60 -19.72 -6.27 -15.95
N TYR A 61 -20.36 -5.42 -16.77
CA TYR A 61 -21.30 -4.42 -16.29
C TYR A 61 -22.56 -5.03 -15.67
N GLN A 62 -23.09 -6.09 -16.26
CA GLN A 62 -24.21 -6.84 -15.70
C GLN A 62 -23.85 -7.44 -14.34
N ARG A 63 -22.67 -8.06 -14.22
CA ARG A 63 -22.14 -8.55 -12.94
C ARG A 63 -22.07 -7.43 -11.91
N VAL A 64 -21.56 -6.26 -12.27
CA VAL A 64 -21.47 -5.08 -11.37
C VAL A 64 -22.84 -4.63 -10.85
N LEU A 65 -23.85 -4.59 -11.73
CA LEU A 65 -25.20 -4.18 -11.36
C LEU A 65 -25.94 -5.20 -10.50
N ALA A 66 -25.67 -6.49 -10.71
CA ALA A 66 -26.29 -7.59 -9.96
C ALA A 66 -25.80 -7.71 -8.51
N GLN A 67 -24.62 -7.15 -8.18
CA GLN A 67 -24.02 -7.30 -6.84
C GLN A 67 -24.90 -6.77 -5.71
N LYS A 68 -25.00 -7.55 -4.63
CA LYS A 68 -25.73 -7.23 -3.41
C LYS A 68 -24.77 -6.85 -2.26
N PRO A 69 -25.30 -6.21 -1.19
CA PRO A 69 -24.47 -5.78 -0.05
C PRO A 69 -23.76 -6.89 0.72
N LYS A 70 -24.21 -8.15 0.64
CA LYS A 70 -23.60 -9.28 1.37
C LYS A 70 -22.72 -10.18 0.50
N ASP A 71 -22.59 -9.88 -0.80
CA ASP A 71 -21.81 -10.71 -1.71
C ASP A 71 -20.32 -10.66 -1.40
N LYS A 72 -19.62 -11.76 -1.69
CA LYS A 72 -18.15 -11.84 -1.61
C LYS A 72 -17.53 -11.43 -2.95
N ASN A 73 -16.24 -11.07 -2.95
CA ASN A 73 -15.47 -10.74 -4.16
C ASN A 73 -16.13 -9.67 -5.04
N LYS A 74 -16.48 -8.55 -4.41
CA LYS A 74 -17.15 -7.47 -5.10
C LYS A 74 -16.21 -6.66 -5.97
N ILE A 75 -16.75 -6.19 -7.08
CA ILE A 75 -16.12 -5.22 -7.96
C ILE A 75 -16.39 -3.83 -7.40
N TYR A 76 -15.31 -3.15 -6.97
CA TYR A 76 -15.37 -1.82 -6.38
C TYR A 76 -15.05 -0.70 -7.38
N SER A 77 -14.32 -1.02 -8.47
CA SER A 77 -13.99 -0.10 -9.55
C SER A 77 -14.23 -0.76 -10.90
N LEU A 78 -14.77 0.02 -11.84
CA LEU A 78 -14.93 -0.42 -13.24
C LEU A 78 -13.59 -0.43 -14.00
N HIS A 79 -12.66 0.45 -13.59
CA HIS A 79 -11.37 0.61 -14.24
C HIS A 79 -10.31 -0.34 -13.66
N GLU A 80 -10.50 -0.74 -12.41
CA GLU A 80 -9.62 -1.68 -11.70
C GLU A 80 -10.45 -2.74 -10.96
N PRO A 81 -10.84 -3.82 -11.65
CA PRO A 81 -11.69 -4.87 -11.08
C PRO A 81 -11.05 -5.64 -9.91
N ASP A 82 -9.72 -5.73 -9.90
CA ASP A 82 -8.95 -6.53 -8.94
C ASP A 82 -8.72 -5.80 -7.60
N VAL A 83 -9.04 -4.50 -7.54
CA VAL A 83 -8.93 -3.71 -6.32
C VAL A 83 -9.92 -4.19 -5.26
N TYR A 84 -9.42 -4.43 -4.05
CA TYR A 84 -10.24 -4.78 -2.90
C TYR A 84 -10.31 -3.66 -1.85
N VAL A 85 -11.22 -3.86 -0.89
CA VAL A 85 -11.47 -2.92 0.20
C VAL A 85 -10.82 -3.41 1.48
N ILE A 86 -10.11 -2.49 2.15
CA ILE A 86 -9.46 -2.69 3.43
C ILE A 86 -10.12 -1.76 4.45
N ALA A 87 -10.63 -2.32 5.55
CA ALA A 87 -11.17 -1.53 6.65
C ALA A 87 -10.01 -0.93 7.47
N LYS A 88 -10.01 0.41 7.63
CA LYS A 88 -8.95 1.15 8.34
C LYS A 88 -9.19 1.26 9.84
N GLY A 89 -10.42 0.99 10.30
CA GLY A 89 -10.81 1.19 11.71
C GLY A 89 -10.71 2.65 12.19
N LYS A 90 -10.71 3.63 11.27
CA LYS A 90 -10.64 5.07 11.58
C LYS A 90 -11.99 5.74 11.30
N ASP A 91 -12.47 6.58 12.21
CA ASP A 91 -13.78 7.24 12.09
C ASP A 91 -13.91 8.14 10.86
N HIS A 92 -12.88 8.95 10.58
CA HIS A 92 -12.88 9.86 9.42
C HIS A 92 -12.68 9.12 8.08
N LYS A 93 -12.08 7.92 8.08
CA LYS A 93 -11.83 7.11 6.89
C LYS A 93 -11.97 5.62 7.20
N GLN A 94 -13.18 5.11 7.03
CA GLN A 94 -13.53 3.71 7.35
C GLN A 94 -12.88 2.70 6.41
N TYR A 95 -12.73 3.05 5.13
CA TYR A 95 -12.28 2.13 4.07
C TYR A 95 -11.16 2.74 3.24
N GLU A 96 -10.20 1.91 2.86
CA GLU A 96 -9.24 2.15 1.79
C GLU A 96 -9.48 1.16 0.66
N TYR A 97 -9.31 1.66 -0.56
CA TYR A 97 -9.43 0.89 -1.79
C TYR A 97 -8.03 0.78 -2.38
N GLY A 98 -7.61 -0.42 -2.70
CA GLY A 98 -6.35 -0.66 -3.39
C GLY A 98 -5.85 -2.08 -3.16
N ASN A 99 -4.56 -2.22 -3.39
CA ASN A 99 -3.82 -3.45 -3.17
C ASN A 99 -3.05 -3.39 -1.85
N LYS A 100 -2.92 -4.51 -1.14
CA LYS A 100 -2.11 -4.63 0.07
C LYS A 100 -0.67 -4.89 -0.34
N VAL A 101 0.23 -4.26 0.39
CA VAL A 101 1.65 -4.32 0.11
C VAL A 101 2.39 -4.64 1.39
N SER A 102 3.31 -5.59 1.32
CA SER A 102 4.28 -5.87 2.37
C SER A 102 5.59 -5.17 2.05
N ILE A 103 6.16 -4.48 3.05
CA ILE A 103 7.44 -3.79 2.94
C ILE A 103 8.35 -4.30 4.04
N VAL A 104 9.55 -4.74 3.67
CA VAL A 104 10.58 -5.22 4.60
C VAL A 104 11.74 -4.26 4.59
N SER A 105 12.04 -3.66 5.74
CA SER A 105 13.18 -2.77 5.91
C SER A 105 14.20 -3.32 6.91
N THR A 106 15.46 -2.96 6.72
CA THR A 106 16.51 -3.17 7.72
C THR A 106 16.21 -2.36 8.98
N LYS A 107 16.60 -2.90 10.14
CA LYS A 107 16.36 -2.28 11.45
C LYS A 107 17.14 -0.98 11.68
N ASP A 108 18.41 -0.94 11.27
CA ASP A 108 19.34 0.10 11.70
C ASP A 108 19.47 1.23 10.66
N THR A 109 19.52 0.91 9.36
CA THR A 109 19.68 1.90 8.28
C THR A 109 18.36 2.31 7.61
N ASN A 110 17.26 1.60 7.89
CA ASN A 110 15.95 1.80 7.26
C ASN A 110 15.97 1.69 5.72
N ILE A 111 16.90 0.89 5.16
CA ILE A 111 16.90 0.51 3.75
C ILE A 111 15.80 -0.53 3.52
N ILE A 112 15.02 -0.36 2.46
CA ILE A 112 14.00 -1.33 2.06
C ILE A 112 14.70 -2.45 1.29
N VAL A 113 14.54 -3.69 1.75
CA VAL A 113 15.19 -4.87 1.17
C VAL A 113 14.28 -5.59 0.20
N SER A 114 12.99 -5.66 0.54
CA SER A 114 11.98 -6.26 -0.33
C SER A 114 10.64 -5.58 -0.16
N VAL A 115 9.86 -5.71 -1.23
CA VAL A 115 8.46 -5.35 -1.29
C VAL A 115 7.71 -6.48 -1.97
N ALA A 116 6.45 -6.66 -1.61
CA ALA A 116 5.56 -7.62 -2.25
C ALA A 116 4.14 -7.05 -2.31
N SER A 117 3.55 -7.08 -3.51
CA SER A 117 2.14 -6.77 -3.72
C SER A 117 1.29 -8.03 -3.52
N HIS A 118 0.03 -7.90 -3.08
CA HIS A 118 -0.85 -9.04 -2.76
C HIS A 118 -2.20 -8.93 -3.45
N ASP A 119 -2.35 -9.62 -4.58
CA ASP A 119 -3.55 -9.60 -5.43
C ASP A 119 -4.87 -9.88 -4.72
N LYS A 120 -4.83 -10.61 -3.61
CA LYS A 120 -5.99 -10.96 -2.80
C LYS A 120 -5.89 -10.33 -1.43
N ASN A 121 -7.05 -9.98 -0.86
CA ASN A 121 -7.13 -9.52 0.53
C ASN A 121 -6.92 -10.68 1.51
N ILE A 122 -5.67 -11.10 1.66
CA ILE A 122 -5.24 -12.14 2.58
C ILE A 122 -4.96 -11.51 3.94
N HIS A 123 -5.22 -12.23 5.03
CA HIS A 123 -4.90 -11.78 6.38
C HIS A 123 -3.38 -11.55 6.55
N ASP A 124 -2.99 -10.49 7.26
CA ASP A 124 -1.60 -10.03 7.35
C ASP A 124 -0.63 -11.11 7.86
N SER A 125 -1.08 -11.98 8.77
CA SER A 125 -0.25 -13.09 9.26
C SER A 125 0.22 -14.07 8.18
N LYS A 126 -0.54 -14.21 7.07
CA LYS A 126 -0.18 -15.08 5.95
C LYS A 126 0.70 -14.39 4.90
N THR A 127 0.83 -13.06 4.95
CA THR A 127 1.68 -12.32 4.00
C THR A 127 3.17 -12.39 4.38
N LEU A 128 3.48 -12.75 5.63
CA LEU A 128 4.87 -12.87 6.13
C LEU A 128 5.71 -13.87 5.34
N THR A 129 5.12 -15.00 4.92
CA THR A 129 5.85 -16.03 4.17
C THR A 129 6.38 -15.48 2.86
N ILE A 130 5.53 -14.77 2.11
CA ILE A 130 5.90 -14.13 0.84
C ILE A 130 6.93 -13.03 1.11
N ALA A 131 6.68 -12.16 2.09
CA ALA A 131 7.57 -11.05 2.41
C ALA A 131 8.98 -11.49 2.81
N ILE A 132 9.09 -12.54 3.65
CA ILE A 132 10.38 -13.08 4.11
C ILE A 132 11.08 -13.84 3.00
N SER A 133 10.34 -14.60 2.18
CA SER A 133 10.88 -15.29 1.01
C SER A 133 11.55 -14.30 0.04
N HIS A 134 10.82 -13.26 -0.37
CA HIS A 134 11.36 -12.19 -1.24
C HIS A 134 12.51 -11.41 -0.57
N ALA A 135 12.47 -11.23 0.75
CA ALA A 135 13.56 -10.57 1.46
C ALA A 135 14.83 -11.44 1.51
N ASN A 136 14.69 -12.76 1.62
CA ASN A 136 15.81 -13.70 1.60
C ASN A 136 16.38 -13.88 0.20
N SER A 137 15.57 -13.86 -0.87
CA SER A 137 16.08 -13.92 -2.24
C SER A 137 17.00 -12.75 -2.58
N ASN A 138 16.76 -11.57 -2.01
CA ASN A 138 17.57 -10.37 -2.21
C ASN A 138 18.80 -10.30 -1.29
N ARG A 139 19.09 -11.35 -0.50
CA ARG A 139 20.14 -11.34 0.52
C ARG A 139 20.97 -12.61 0.51
N ASN A 140 22.28 -12.47 0.67
CA ASN A 140 23.18 -13.63 0.83
C ASN A 140 23.06 -14.29 2.22
N LYS A 141 22.59 -13.54 3.23
CA LYS A 141 22.41 -14.05 4.61
C LYS A 141 20.94 -14.06 4.98
N PRO A 142 20.38 -15.22 5.41
CA PRO A 142 18.96 -15.33 5.72
C PRO A 142 18.58 -14.49 6.94
N ILE A 143 17.33 -14.05 6.96
CA ILE A 143 16.77 -13.29 8.08
C ILE A 143 16.61 -14.20 9.29
N LYS A 144 17.30 -13.88 10.39
CA LYS A 144 17.18 -14.61 11.67
C LYS A 144 16.02 -14.11 12.54
N GLN A 145 15.72 -12.82 12.46
CA GLN A 145 14.70 -12.16 13.29
C GLN A 145 13.98 -11.07 12.49
N ALA A 146 12.65 -11.04 12.58
CA ALA A 146 11.81 -9.99 12.00
C ALA A 146 10.91 -9.41 13.10
N VAL A 147 10.80 -8.08 13.15
CA VAL A 147 9.94 -7.38 14.12
C VAL A 147 8.71 -6.85 13.39
N CYS A 148 7.53 -7.32 13.77
CA CYS A 148 6.29 -7.04 13.04
C CYS A 148 5.26 -6.34 13.93
N ASP A 149 4.24 -5.77 13.29
CA ASP A 149 3.12 -5.13 13.98
C ASP A 149 2.21 -6.14 14.66
N ARG A 150 1.38 -5.66 15.60
CA ARG A 150 0.44 -6.54 16.33
C ARG A 150 -0.51 -7.28 15.41
N GLY A 151 -0.83 -6.75 14.23
CA GLY A 151 -1.72 -7.39 13.25
C GLY A 151 -1.20 -8.72 12.71
N TYR A 152 0.12 -8.96 12.80
CA TYR A 152 0.77 -10.20 12.35
C TYR A 152 0.67 -11.33 13.39
N VAL A 153 -0.48 -11.45 14.08
CA VAL A 153 -0.69 -12.54 15.05
C VAL A 153 -0.69 -13.88 14.32
N GLY A 154 0.14 -14.83 14.76
CA GLY A 154 0.20 -16.16 14.18
C GLY A 154 1.53 -16.85 14.48
N ALA A 155 2.18 -17.33 13.42
CA ALA A 155 3.41 -18.11 13.49
C ALA A 155 4.54 -17.36 14.22
N LYS A 156 5.18 -18.06 15.16
CA LYS A 156 6.35 -17.54 15.90
C LYS A 156 7.64 -17.60 15.08
N VAL A 157 7.71 -18.56 14.15
CA VAL A 157 8.83 -18.77 13.23
C VAL A 157 8.27 -18.91 11.83
N VAL A 158 8.85 -18.20 10.87
CA VAL A 158 8.49 -18.27 9.45
C VAL A 158 9.77 -18.36 8.64
N LEU A 159 9.94 -19.42 7.84
CA LEU A 159 11.13 -19.66 7.02
C LEU A 159 12.45 -19.52 7.83
N GLY A 160 12.48 -20.03 9.06
CA GLY A 160 13.64 -19.93 9.97
C GLY A 160 13.81 -18.58 10.68
N ALA A 161 13.04 -17.55 10.32
CA ALA A 161 13.07 -16.25 10.97
C ALA A 161 12.15 -16.21 12.20
N ASN A 162 12.67 -15.78 13.34
CA ASN A 162 11.88 -15.55 14.56
C ASN A 162 11.07 -14.25 14.45
N ILE A 163 9.75 -14.35 14.58
CA ILE A 163 8.84 -13.21 14.52
C ILE A 163 8.65 -12.61 15.91
N ILE A 164 9.05 -11.35 16.06
CA ILE A 164 8.98 -10.59 17.31
C ILE A 164 7.83 -9.60 17.21
N LEU A 165 6.80 -9.83 18.04
CA LEU A 165 5.63 -8.97 18.14
C LEU A 165 5.66 -8.13 19.42
N PRO A 166 5.16 -6.88 19.40
CA PRO A 166 5.02 -6.05 20.59
C PRO A 166 3.89 -6.59 21.49
N LYS A 167 4.26 -7.49 22.40
CA LYS A 167 3.42 -8.08 23.45
C LYS A 167 3.93 -7.66 24.83
N LYS A 168 3.07 -7.81 25.85
CA LYS A 168 3.49 -7.68 27.25
C LYS A 168 4.68 -8.62 27.51
N ALA A 169 5.62 -8.17 28.34
CA ALA A 169 6.75 -8.99 28.76
C ALA A 169 6.23 -10.24 29.49
N LEU A 170 6.85 -11.39 29.26
CA LEU A 170 6.48 -12.60 30.00
C LEU A 170 7.12 -12.54 31.38
N LYS A 171 6.42 -13.07 32.41
CA LYS A 171 6.95 -13.10 33.79
C LYS A 171 8.30 -13.81 33.88
N ARG A 172 8.51 -14.84 33.06
CA ARG A 172 9.75 -15.63 32.95
C ARG A 172 10.94 -14.91 32.29
N ASP A 173 10.71 -13.82 31.55
CA ASP A 173 11.81 -13.16 30.81
C ASP A 173 12.71 -12.43 31.81
N ASN A 174 14.04 -12.55 31.67
CA ASN A 174 14.99 -11.76 32.47
C ASN A 174 14.96 -10.28 32.04
N ARG A 175 15.31 -9.33 32.92
CA ARG A 175 15.40 -7.87 32.67
C ARG A 175 16.13 -7.58 31.35
N TYR A 176 17.27 -8.22 31.10
CA TYR A 176 18.05 -8.06 29.86
C TYR A 176 17.25 -8.44 28.61
N GLN A 177 16.57 -9.59 28.62
CA GLN A 177 15.75 -10.06 27.50
C GLN A 177 14.56 -9.13 27.24
N ARG A 178 13.93 -8.62 28.31
CA ARG A 178 12.86 -7.63 28.23
C ARG A 178 13.35 -6.34 27.57
N ASP A 179 14.51 -5.83 27.96
CA ASP A 179 15.08 -4.61 27.39
C ASP A 179 15.47 -4.79 25.91
N LYS A 180 16.10 -5.92 25.55
CA LYS A 180 16.43 -6.26 24.16
C LYS A 180 15.18 -6.26 23.28
N LYS A 181 14.10 -6.92 23.73
CA LYS A 181 12.82 -6.96 23.01
C LYS A 181 12.18 -5.56 22.92
N ARG A 182 12.21 -4.78 24.00
CA ARG A 182 11.71 -3.40 24.03
C ARG A 182 12.44 -2.51 23.02
N LYS A 183 13.78 -2.55 22.97
CA LYS A 183 14.59 -1.81 22.00
C LYS A 183 14.24 -2.19 20.55
N LEU A 184 14.06 -3.47 20.26
CA LEU A 184 13.62 -3.95 18.94
C LEU A 184 12.23 -3.42 18.57
N CYS A 185 11.25 -3.54 19.47
CA CYS A 185 9.90 -3.04 19.23
C CYS A 185 9.83 -1.51 19.12
N LYS A 186 10.73 -0.77 19.79
CA LYS A 186 10.87 0.69 19.63
C LYS A 186 11.40 1.04 18.24
N ARG A 187 12.41 0.32 17.74
CA ARG A 187 12.96 0.55 16.38
C ARG A 187 11.95 0.26 15.28
N ARG A 188 11.09 -0.76 15.43
CA ARG A 188 9.96 -1.03 14.52
C ARG A 188 9.07 0.20 14.29
N ALA A 189 8.93 1.10 15.27
CA ALA A 189 8.11 2.30 15.10
C ALA A 189 8.57 3.22 13.95
N ALA A 190 9.80 3.04 13.43
CA ALA A 190 10.28 3.73 12.25
C ALA A 190 9.59 3.29 10.94
N ILE A 191 8.92 2.12 10.91
CA ILE A 191 8.26 1.63 9.68
C ILE A 191 7.09 2.51 9.24
N GLU A 192 6.33 3.06 10.19
CA GLU A 192 5.15 3.89 9.89
C GLU A 192 5.57 5.22 9.21
N PRO A 193 6.58 5.96 9.72
CA PRO A 193 7.18 7.06 8.97
C PRO A 193 7.65 6.68 7.56
N ILE A 194 8.31 5.53 7.38
CA ILE A 194 8.76 5.07 6.06
C ILE A 194 7.56 4.89 5.12
N ILE A 195 6.53 4.17 5.56
CA ILE A 195 5.30 3.95 4.78
C ILE A 195 4.61 5.28 4.48
N ARG A 196 4.61 6.23 5.42
CA ARG A 196 4.06 7.57 5.22
C ARG A 196 4.80 8.31 4.12
N HIS A 197 6.12 8.33 4.16
CA HIS A 197 6.95 8.94 3.11
C HIS A 197 6.76 8.26 1.76
N LEU A 198 6.71 6.92 1.71
CA LEU A 198 6.40 6.20 0.48
C LEU A 198 5.07 6.67 -0.12
N LYS A 199 4.04 6.87 0.71
CA LYS A 199 2.72 7.33 0.28
C LYS A 199 2.70 8.80 -0.18
N SER A 200 3.34 9.70 0.55
CA SER A 200 3.30 11.15 0.25
C SER A 200 4.34 11.57 -0.80
N ASP A 201 5.59 11.15 -0.61
CA ASP A 201 6.75 11.69 -1.32
C ASP A 201 7.06 10.87 -2.57
N PHE A 202 6.83 9.54 -2.50
CA PHE A 202 7.13 8.58 -3.57
C PHE A 202 5.89 8.03 -4.26
N ARG A 203 4.76 8.75 -4.16
CA ARG A 203 3.51 8.51 -4.89
C ARG A 203 2.86 7.12 -4.70
N LEU A 204 3.22 6.38 -3.65
CA LEU A 204 2.59 5.09 -3.34
C LEU A 204 1.09 5.23 -2.99
N SER A 205 0.62 6.44 -2.65
CA SER A 205 -0.80 6.68 -2.32
C SER A 205 -1.74 6.60 -3.52
N ARG A 206 -1.26 6.82 -4.74
CA ARG A 206 -2.05 6.74 -5.98
C ARG A 206 -1.23 6.03 -7.04
N ASN A 207 -1.71 4.86 -7.46
CA ASN A 207 -1.12 4.18 -8.60
C ASN A 207 -1.69 4.76 -9.91
N LEU A 208 -0.80 5.08 -10.85
CA LEU A 208 -1.14 5.52 -12.20
C LEU A 208 -0.96 4.40 -13.23
N LEU A 209 -0.31 3.31 -12.84
CA LEU A 209 -0.15 2.11 -13.65
C LEU A 209 -1.39 1.22 -13.51
N LYS A 210 -1.66 0.43 -14.55
CA LYS A 210 -2.87 -0.39 -14.66
C LYS A 210 -2.60 -1.84 -14.28
N GLY A 211 -3.54 -2.44 -13.58
CA GLY A 211 -3.57 -3.84 -13.16
C GLY A 211 -2.58 -4.19 -12.06
N GLN A 212 -2.59 -5.46 -11.68
CA GLN A 212 -1.75 -6.02 -10.61
C GLN A 212 -0.25 -5.83 -10.88
N VAL A 213 0.17 -6.02 -12.13
CA VAL A 213 1.56 -5.77 -12.56
C VAL A 213 1.93 -4.30 -12.36
N GLY A 214 1.01 -3.38 -12.68
CA GLY A 214 1.20 -1.95 -12.42
C GLY A 214 1.32 -1.63 -10.94
N ASP A 215 0.54 -2.28 -10.08
CA ASP A 215 0.64 -2.15 -8.61
C ASP A 215 2.02 -2.58 -8.11
N GLU A 216 2.50 -3.74 -8.56
CA GLU A 216 3.81 -4.26 -8.18
C GLU A 216 4.95 -3.33 -8.61
N ILE A 217 4.93 -2.88 -9.88
CA ILE A 217 5.94 -1.95 -10.41
C ILE A 217 5.93 -0.63 -9.64
N ASN A 218 4.75 -0.06 -9.34
CA ASN A 218 4.66 1.21 -8.61
C ASN A 218 5.26 1.09 -7.20
N VAL A 219 4.99 -0.01 -6.51
CA VAL A 219 5.56 -0.28 -5.19
C VAL A 219 7.09 -0.43 -5.26
N LEU A 220 7.59 -1.18 -6.25
CA LEU A 220 9.02 -1.40 -6.45
C LEU A 220 9.73 -0.08 -6.73
N MET A 221 9.18 0.76 -7.62
CA MET A 221 9.72 2.08 -7.93
C MET A 221 9.71 3.00 -6.71
N ALA A 222 8.64 3.01 -5.92
CA ALA A 222 8.57 3.82 -4.69
C ALA A 222 9.64 3.38 -3.67
N ALA A 223 9.85 2.07 -3.50
CA ALA A 223 10.89 1.53 -2.62
C ALA A 223 12.30 1.83 -3.13
N CYS A 224 12.52 1.71 -4.44
CA CYS A 224 13.79 2.06 -5.09
C CYS A 224 14.11 3.55 -4.88
N ALA A 225 13.15 4.43 -5.13
CA ALA A 225 13.32 5.88 -4.94
C ALA A 225 13.63 6.25 -3.49
N TRP A 226 13.01 5.58 -2.51
CA TRP A 226 13.35 5.72 -1.09
C TRP A 226 14.82 5.35 -0.82
N ASN A 227 15.26 4.19 -1.31
CA ASN A 227 16.64 3.74 -1.15
C ASN A 227 17.63 4.69 -1.84
N LEU A 228 17.35 5.11 -3.08
CA LEU A 228 18.20 6.08 -3.79
C LEU A 228 18.30 7.41 -3.04
N LYS A 229 17.20 7.93 -2.49
CA LYS A 229 17.23 9.13 -1.64
C LYS A 229 18.15 8.95 -0.42
N LYS A 230 18.14 7.77 0.21
CA LYS A 230 19.05 7.46 1.32
C LYS A 230 20.51 7.52 0.88
N TRP A 231 20.84 6.90 -0.25
CA TRP A 231 22.20 6.93 -0.81
C TRP A 231 22.64 8.33 -1.18
N LEU A 232 21.76 9.13 -1.81
CA LEU A 232 22.03 10.53 -2.15
C LEU A 232 22.36 11.36 -0.91
N VAL A 233 21.60 11.22 0.18
CA VAL A 233 21.89 11.95 1.43
C VAL A 233 23.27 11.59 1.99
N ILE A 234 23.64 10.30 1.95
CA ILE A 234 24.97 9.85 2.39
C ILE A 234 26.06 10.45 1.48
N ALA A 235 25.86 10.39 0.17
CA ALA A 235 26.80 10.94 -0.81
C ALA A 235 26.96 12.47 -0.66
N THR A 236 25.88 13.21 -0.43
CA THR A 236 25.95 14.67 -0.22
C THR A 236 26.67 15.04 1.07
N ILE A 237 26.46 14.27 2.15
CA ILE A 237 27.20 14.46 3.40
C ILE A 237 28.69 14.20 3.15
N PHE A 238 29.02 13.09 2.50
CA PHE A 238 30.40 12.74 2.17
C PHE A 238 31.10 13.83 1.33
N LEU A 239 30.45 14.32 0.25
CA LEU A 239 30.97 15.39 -0.59
C LEU A 239 31.13 16.72 0.17
N PHE A 240 30.21 17.02 1.11
CA PHE A 240 30.32 18.19 1.97
C PHE A 240 31.56 18.12 2.87
N TRP A 241 31.82 16.97 3.49
CA TRP A 241 33.02 16.75 4.31
C TRP A 241 34.30 16.83 3.48
N GLN A 242 34.32 16.28 2.26
CA GLN A 242 35.47 16.40 1.37
C GLN A 242 35.79 17.87 1.04
N LYS A 243 34.77 18.67 0.72
CA LYS A 243 34.95 20.11 0.46
C LYS A 243 35.46 20.86 1.69
N LEU A 244 34.94 20.52 2.87
CA LEU A 244 35.35 21.14 4.13
C LEU A 244 36.82 20.83 4.43
N VAL A 245 37.23 19.56 4.34
CA VAL A 245 38.64 19.15 4.51
C VAL A 245 39.54 19.85 3.49
N TYR A 246 39.14 19.88 2.22
CA TYR A 246 39.90 20.58 1.18
C TYR A 246 40.06 22.08 1.49
N PHE A 247 39.01 22.74 1.97
CA PHE A 247 39.05 24.14 2.39
C PHE A 247 40.06 24.36 3.53
N PHE A 248 40.01 23.53 4.57
CA PHE A 248 40.95 23.63 5.71
C PHE A 248 42.40 23.35 5.30
N VAL A 249 42.65 22.34 4.46
CA VAL A 249 43.99 22.04 3.95
C VAL A 249 44.54 23.21 3.11
N LYS A 250 43.70 23.83 2.27
CA LYS A 250 44.09 25.01 1.49
C LYS A 250 44.36 26.22 2.39
N TYR A 251 43.54 26.42 3.41
CA TYR A 251 43.71 27.51 4.38
C TYR A 251 45.01 27.35 5.20
N LEU A 252 45.30 26.15 5.71
CA LEU A 252 46.56 25.84 6.39
C LEU A 252 47.79 26.07 5.50
N ARG A 253 47.72 25.70 4.21
CA ARG A 253 48.80 25.97 3.25
C ARG A 253 48.99 27.46 2.95
N PHE A 254 47.91 28.25 2.96
CA PHE A 254 47.98 29.71 2.78
C PHE A 254 48.72 30.38 3.96
N PHE A 255 48.47 29.95 5.20
CA PHE A 255 49.17 30.49 6.38
C PHE A 255 50.61 29.96 6.55
N ALA A 256 50.91 28.76 6.05
CA ALA A 256 52.25 28.19 6.11
C ALA A 256 53.22 28.74 5.03
N GLY A 257 52.71 29.46 4.02
CA GLY A 257 53.51 30.01 2.91
C GLY A 257 53.81 31.51 3.01
N THR A 258 53.47 32.16 4.13
CA THR A 258 53.67 33.61 4.37
C THR A 258 54.66 33.89 5.50
N GLY A 259 55.59 32.97 5.78
CA GLY A 259 56.70 33.14 6.73
C GLY A 259 58.04 33.21 6.02
#